data_AF-A0A937JMR5-F1
#
_entry.id   AF-A0A937JMR5-F1
#
_cell.length_a   1.000
_cell.length_b   1.000
_cell.length_c   1.000
_cell.angle_alpha   90.00
_cell.angle_beta   90.00
_cell.angle_gamma   90.00
#
_symmetry.space_group_name_H-M   'P 1'
#
loop_
_entity.id
_entity.type
_entity.pdbx_description
1 polymer ?
#
loop_
_entity_poly.entity_id
_entity_poly.type
_entity_poly.pdbx_seq_one_letter_code
_entity_poly.pdbx_strand_id
1 'polypeptide(L)'
;MTVAWRWHRQRTEGPGSGDAPTAAPSREDGWESWLRRSPAGAELRQWWRDEGNRNLARVGPERYREHLAELLSRASPRDVAAMGIGCTRRADRPCRDPRTCGQDPPAGRVGPIRNRMGPLPGACAGFTDCWTAYGIDVAFTPDDAHRAVHVLHPSGRCMLWVDGVRVAEGAALEHSGYWADERFYVVQAAGPRNHPEQHIAMGNLGWNILSLVVHDAARVTTRVLEPEATQTWTSPVLRVDGRTLCVYPDPEAGEDAPPDRVLPVEPLPSPCKGEDS
;
A
#
# COMPACT_ATOMS: atom_id res chain seq x y z
N MET A 1 12.70 15.08 18.83
CA MET A 1 11.60 15.59 19.67
C MET A 1 10.40 14.71 19.43
N THR A 2 10.12 13.81 20.38
CA THR A 2 9.15 12.72 20.22
C THR A 2 7.88 13.12 20.95
N VAL A 3 6.82 13.49 20.23
CA VAL A 3 5.51 13.73 20.85
C VAL A 3 4.86 12.36 21.06
N ALA A 4 5.05 11.80 22.25
CA ALA A 4 4.41 10.57 22.68
C ALA A 4 2.95 10.88 23.06
N TRP A 5 2.02 10.65 22.12
CA TRP A 5 0.59 10.66 22.43
C TRP A 5 0.22 9.36 23.16
N ARG A 6 0.22 9.39 24.50
CA ARG A 6 -0.36 8.36 25.37
C ARG A 6 -1.88 8.51 25.38
N TRP A 7 -2.63 7.55 24.84
CA TRP A 7 -4.05 7.39 25.21
C TRP A 7 -4.46 5.94 25.42
N HIS A 8 -5.12 5.75 26.56
CA HIS A 8 -5.63 4.51 27.12
C HIS A 8 -6.81 3.95 26.30
N ARG A 9 -6.83 2.62 26.21
CA ARG A 9 -7.99 1.78 25.87
C ARG A 9 -9.09 2.02 26.91
N GLN A 10 -10.08 2.87 26.64
CA GLN A 10 -11.33 2.92 27.43
C GLN A 10 -12.38 2.06 26.73
N ARG A 11 -12.67 0.88 27.32
CA ARG A 11 -13.95 0.20 27.17
C ARG A 11 -14.98 1.06 27.91
N THR A 12 -15.99 1.54 27.20
CA THR A 12 -17.19 2.11 27.84
C THR A 12 -18.06 0.95 28.35
N GLU A 13 -17.97 0.66 29.64
CA GLU A 13 -19.02 -0.06 30.37
C GLU A 13 -20.08 0.97 30.80
N GLY A 14 -21.31 0.83 30.30
CA GLY A 14 -22.49 1.52 30.82
C GLY A 14 -23.30 0.58 31.73
N PRO A 15 -24.01 1.09 32.76
CA PRO A 15 -24.72 0.28 33.72
C PRO A 15 -26.00 -0.30 33.12
N GLY A 16 -26.31 -1.55 33.45
CA GLY A 16 -27.44 -2.29 32.90
C GLY A 16 -28.78 -2.02 33.57
N SER A 17 -29.85 -2.29 32.83
CA SER A 17 -31.00 -3.12 33.23
C SER A 17 -32.14 -2.93 32.23
N GLY A 18 -32.74 -4.03 31.73
CA GLY A 18 -34.04 -4.01 31.06
C GLY A 18 -34.10 -4.85 29.78
N ASP A 19 -34.67 -6.04 29.91
CA ASP A 19 -35.17 -6.96 28.89
C ASP A 19 -34.19 -7.44 27.80
N ALA A 20 -33.96 -8.76 27.80
CA ALA A 20 -33.20 -9.47 26.79
C ALA A 20 -34.07 -9.75 25.55
N PRO A 21 -33.85 -9.06 24.41
CA PRO A 21 -34.03 -9.71 23.13
C PRO A 21 -32.83 -10.63 22.92
N THR A 22 -33.07 -11.87 22.48
CA THR A 22 -32.03 -12.78 21.97
C THR A 22 -31.10 -11.98 21.06
N ALA A 23 -29.88 -11.69 21.55
CA ALA A 23 -28.93 -10.91 20.80
C ALA A 23 -28.61 -11.69 19.52
N ALA A 24 -29.08 -11.19 18.38
CA ALA A 24 -28.48 -11.55 17.12
C ALA A 24 -26.97 -11.32 17.28
N PRO A 25 -26.10 -12.28 16.87
CA PRO A 25 -24.67 -12.16 17.05
C PRO A 25 -24.22 -10.78 16.55
N SER A 26 -23.57 -10.01 17.42
CA SER A 26 -23.16 -8.66 17.05
C SER A 26 -22.20 -8.80 15.86
N ARG A 27 -22.34 -7.98 14.82
CA ARG A 27 -21.53 -8.11 13.59
C ARG A 27 -20.01 -7.99 13.81
N GLU A 28 -19.54 -7.62 15.01
CA GLU A 28 -18.15 -7.74 15.44
C GLU A 28 -17.67 -9.20 15.48
N ASP A 29 -18.56 -10.14 15.84
CA ASP A 29 -18.35 -11.58 15.70
C ASP A 29 -18.09 -11.97 14.23
N GLY A 30 -18.56 -11.16 13.27
CA GLY A 30 -18.38 -11.36 11.83
C GLY A 30 -16.96 -11.12 11.33
N TRP A 31 -16.24 -10.13 11.86
CA TRP A 31 -14.86 -9.83 11.42
C TRP A 31 -13.84 -10.76 12.04
N GLU A 32 -14.00 -11.07 13.32
CA GLU A 32 -13.20 -12.10 13.98
C GLU A 32 -13.49 -13.50 13.39
N SER A 33 -14.73 -13.78 12.99
CA SER A 33 -15.07 -14.99 12.22
C SER A 33 -14.50 -14.96 10.80
N TRP A 34 -14.47 -13.80 10.14
CA TRP A 34 -13.84 -13.64 8.83
C TRP A 34 -12.34 -13.93 8.90
N LEU A 35 -11.61 -13.26 9.79
CA LEU A 35 -10.16 -13.45 9.96
C LEU A 35 -9.83 -14.91 10.27
N ARG A 36 -10.65 -15.59 11.09
CA ARG A 36 -10.45 -17.02 11.38
C ARG A 36 -10.66 -17.94 10.17
N ARG A 37 -11.47 -17.53 9.19
CA ARG A 37 -11.79 -18.35 7.99
C ARG A 37 -10.88 -18.03 6.80
N SER A 38 -10.34 -16.82 6.72
CA SER A 38 -9.36 -16.44 5.70
C SER A 38 -7.99 -17.03 6.08
N PRO A 39 -7.31 -17.80 5.21
CA PRO A 39 -5.97 -18.31 5.51
C PRO A 39 -4.98 -17.19 5.87
N ALA A 40 -4.91 -16.14 5.05
CA ALA A 40 -4.05 -14.99 5.31
C ALA A 40 -4.53 -14.19 6.54
N GLY A 41 -5.85 -14.04 6.71
CA GLY A 41 -6.43 -13.35 7.87
C GLY A 41 -6.11 -14.03 9.21
N ALA A 42 -6.07 -15.37 9.24
CA ALA A 42 -5.81 -16.13 10.45
C ALA A 42 -4.35 -15.98 10.90
N GLU A 43 -3.41 -16.10 9.96
CA GLU A 43 -1.98 -15.88 10.20
C GLU A 43 -1.72 -14.42 10.62
N LEU A 44 -2.31 -13.44 9.91
CA LEU A 44 -2.21 -12.02 10.29
C LEU A 44 -2.71 -11.77 11.70
N ARG A 45 -3.87 -12.33 12.06
CA ARG A 45 -4.46 -12.18 13.39
C ARG A 45 -3.56 -12.74 14.48
N GLN A 46 -3.03 -13.95 14.27
CA GLN A 46 -2.09 -14.57 15.20
C GLN A 46 -0.83 -13.71 15.34
N TRP A 47 -0.23 -13.33 14.22
CA TRP A 47 1.04 -12.61 14.20
C TRP A 47 0.92 -11.22 14.80
N TRP A 48 -0.13 -10.47 14.49
CA TRP A 48 -0.27 -9.06 14.82
C TRP A 48 -1.06 -8.78 16.11
N ARG A 49 -2.14 -9.51 16.39
CA ARG A 49 -3.01 -9.25 17.57
C ARG A 49 -2.69 -10.16 18.74
N ASP A 50 -2.89 -11.46 18.57
CA ASP A 50 -2.93 -12.42 19.68
C ASP A 50 -1.52 -12.66 20.26
N GLU A 51 -0.49 -12.56 19.40
CA GLU A 51 0.89 -12.85 19.76
C GLU A 51 1.87 -11.73 19.41
N GLY A 52 1.42 -10.59 18.88
CA GLY A 52 2.28 -9.51 18.34
C GLY A 52 3.46 -9.13 19.20
N ASN A 53 3.22 -8.84 20.49
CA ASN A 53 4.32 -8.50 21.41
C ASN A 53 5.24 -9.68 21.70
N ARG A 54 4.72 -10.91 21.75
CA ARG A 54 5.53 -12.13 21.96
C ARG A 54 6.40 -12.43 20.73
N ASN A 55 5.82 -12.32 19.53
CA ASN A 55 6.54 -12.51 18.28
C ASN A 55 7.61 -11.45 18.10
N LEU A 56 7.29 -10.18 18.35
CA LEU A 56 8.26 -9.09 18.33
C LEU A 56 9.45 -9.37 19.26
N ALA A 57 9.19 -9.79 20.51
CA ALA A 57 10.24 -10.13 21.46
C ALA A 57 11.07 -11.36 21.04
N ARG A 58 10.45 -12.34 20.38
CA ARG A 58 11.08 -13.61 19.97
C ARG A 58 11.95 -13.48 18.72
N VAL A 59 11.45 -12.80 17.68
CA VAL A 59 12.14 -12.72 16.37
C VAL A 59 12.91 -11.42 16.16
N GLY A 60 12.67 -10.42 17.01
CA GLY A 60 13.23 -9.08 16.87
C GLY A 60 12.42 -8.19 15.91
N PRO A 61 12.64 -6.87 15.96
CA PRO A 61 11.80 -5.89 15.26
C PRO A 61 11.94 -5.92 13.73
N GLU A 62 13.12 -6.21 13.20
CA GLU A 62 13.37 -6.29 11.75
C GLU A 62 12.60 -7.47 11.14
N ARG A 63 12.84 -8.69 11.64
CA ARG A 63 12.14 -9.90 11.17
C ARG A 63 10.63 -9.82 11.39
N TYR A 64 10.19 -9.16 12.47
CA TYR A 64 8.76 -8.95 12.70
C TYR A 64 8.11 -8.13 11.57
N ARG A 65 8.78 -7.06 11.12
CA ARG A 65 8.30 -6.22 10.01
C ARG A 65 8.34 -6.95 8.68
N GLU A 66 9.42 -7.69 8.41
CA GLU A 66 9.54 -8.47 7.17
C GLU A 66 8.40 -9.48 7.06
N HIS A 67 8.18 -10.27 8.12
CA HIS A 67 7.11 -11.26 8.10
C HIS A 67 5.72 -10.62 8.06
N LEU A 68 5.53 -9.47 8.71
CA LEU A 68 4.28 -8.73 8.59
C LEU A 68 4.02 -8.28 7.15
N ALA A 69 5.04 -7.78 6.45
CA ALA A 69 4.90 -7.37 5.06
C ALA A 69 4.60 -8.56 4.14
N GLU A 70 5.21 -9.72 4.38
CA GLU A 70 4.89 -10.98 3.68
C GLU A 70 3.43 -11.41 3.89
N LEU A 71 2.94 -11.30 5.13
CA LEU A 71 1.55 -11.61 5.47
C LEU A 71 0.57 -10.65 4.78
N LEU A 72 0.85 -9.35 4.83
CA LEU A 72 0.04 -8.32 4.16
C LEU A 72 0.10 -8.46 2.63
N SER A 73 1.21 -8.96 2.09
CA SER A 73 1.35 -9.26 0.66
C SER A 73 0.51 -10.44 0.18
N ARG A 74 -0.12 -11.20 1.10
CA ARG A 74 -1.07 -12.27 0.78
C ARG A 74 -2.51 -11.92 1.21
N ALA A 75 -2.68 -10.80 1.89
CA ALA A 75 -3.96 -10.40 2.45
C ALA A 75 -4.89 -9.86 1.36
N SER A 76 -6.17 -10.22 1.44
CA SER A 76 -7.20 -9.53 0.67
C SER A 76 -7.46 -8.14 1.28
N PRO A 77 -8.05 -7.18 0.52
CA PRO A 77 -8.51 -5.91 1.08
C PRO A 77 -9.40 -6.10 2.32
N ARG A 78 -10.20 -7.17 2.33
CA ARG A 78 -11.10 -7.50 3.42
C ARG A 78 -10.36 -7.99 4.67
N ASP A 79 -9.26 -8.71 4.52
CA ASP A 79 -8.41 -9.11 5.64
C ASP A 79 -7.74 -7.88 6.28
N VAL A 80 -7.19 -6.98 5.46
CA VAL A 80 -6.57 -5.72 5.90
C VAL A 80 -7.59 -4.83 6.65
N ALA A 81 -8.80 -4.72 6.13
CA ALA A 81 -9.89 -4.00 6.79
C ALA A 81 -10.28 -4.67 8.13
N ALA A 82 -10.40 -6.00 8.18
CA ALA A 82 -10.75 -6.73 9.39
C ALA A 82 -9.65 -6.62 10.47
N MET A 83 -8.39 -6.45 10.07
CA MET A 83 -7.27 -6.12 10.94
C MET A 83 -7.38 -4.73 11.56
N GLY A 84 -8.28 -3.88 11.08
CA GLY A 84 -8.52 -2.54 11.60
C GLY A 84 -7.53 -1.50 11.08
N ILE A 85 -6.83 -1.80 9.98
CA ILE A 85 -5.98 -0.84 9.27
C ILE A 85 -6.93 0.14 8.55
N GLY A 86 -6.66 1.44 8.69
CA GLY A 86 -7.58 2.49 8.26
C GLY A 86 -7.65 2.60 6.74
N CYS A 87 -8.85 2.76 6.19
CA CYS A 87 -9.03 3.00 4.76
C CYS A 87 -8.67 4.45 4.38
N THR A 88 -7.91 4.63 3.30
CA THR A 88 -7.48 5.96 2.80
C THR A 88 -8.64 6.86 2.34
N ARG A 89 -9.80 6.29 2.00
CA ARG A 89 -10.98 7.04 1.50
C ARG A 89 -11.76 7.82 2.56
N ARG A 90 -11.58 7.54 3.86
CA ARG A 90 -12.42 8.11 4.94
C ARG A 90 -11.61 8.47 6.18
N ALA A 91 -10.51 9.19 5.96
CA ALA A 91 -9.65 9.74 7.01
C ALA A 91 -10.39 10.74 7.93
N ASP A 92 -11.55 11.25 7.51
CA ASP A 92 -12.43 12.16 8.25
C ASP A 92 -13.27 11.48 9.35
N ARG A 93 -13.23 10.14 9.47
CA ARG A 93 -13.97 9.36 10.47
C ARG A 93 -13.03 8.40 11.19
N PRO A 94 -13.39 7.91 12.40
CA PRO A 94 -12.68 6.79 13.01
C PRO A 94 -12.87 5.55 12.12
N CYS A 95 -11.97 5.41 11.15
CA CYS A 95 -11.93 4.42 10.07
C CYS A 95 -11.71 2.97 10.53
N ARG A 96 -11.97 2.71 11.81
CA ARG A 96 -11.94 1.39 12.44
C ARG A 96 -13.23 0.62 12.27
N ASP A 97 -14.33 1.24 11.83
CA ASP A 97 -15.59 0.53 11.66
C ASP A 97 -15.57 -0.26 10.34
N PRO A 98 -15.24 -1.56 10.37
CA PRO A 98 -15.07 -2.32 9.15
C PRO A 98 -16.45 -2.61 8.53
N ARG A 99 -17.56 -2.32 9.26
CA ARG A 99 -18.91 -2.29 8.70
C ARG A 99 -19.04 -1.27 7.57
N THR A 100 -18.22 -0.22 7.52
CA THR A 100 -18.26 0.81 6.46
C THR A 100 -17.53 0.36 5.19
N CYS A 101 -16.43 -0.39 5.33
CA CYS A 101 -15.70 -0.94 4.18
C CYS A 101 -16.37 -2.21 3.62
N GLY A 102 -17.07 -2.98 4.46
CA GLY A 102 -17.78 -4.20 4.08
C GLY A 102 -19.20 -4.02 3.54
N GLN A 103 -19.67 -2.78 3.32
CA GLN A 103 -21.00 -2.53 2.71
C GLN A 103 -20.98 -2.58 1.19
N ASP A 104 -19.81 -2.70 0.57
CA ASP A 104 -19.74 -2.71 -0.88
C ASP A 104 -20.18 -4.08 -1.44
N PRO A 105 -20.98 -4.10 -2.52
CA PRO A 105 -21.46 -5.33 -3.13
C PRO A 105 -20.31 -6.20 -3.64
N PRO A 106 -20.46 -7.55 -3.65
CA PRO A 106 -19.48 -8.46 -4.22
C PRO A 106 -19.22 -8.12 -5.70
N ALA A 107 -17.99 -8.36 -6.16
CA ALA A 107 -17.55 -8.15 -7.54
C ALA A 107 -18.52 -8.83 -8.53
N GLY A 108 -19.44 -8.05 -9.06
CA GLY A 108 -20.59 -8.56 -9.78
C GLY A 108 -21.30 -7.46 -10.55
N ARG A 109 -20.84 -7.27 -11.79
CA ARG A 109 -21.38 -6.39 -12.85
C ARG A 109 -21.12 -4.89 -12.65
N VAL A 110 -20.23 -4.34 -13.48
CA VAL A 110 -20.43 -3.18 -14.38
C VAL A 110 -19.06 -2.68 -14.91
N GLY A 111 -18.88 -2.70 -16.24
CA GLY A 111 -18.01 -1.82 -17.05
C GLY A 111 -16.46 -1.90 -16.90
N PRO A 112 -15.70 -1.50 -17.95
CA PRO A 112 -14.25 -1.35 -17.86
C PRO A 112 -13.91 -0.05 -17.12
N ILE A 113 -13.49 -0.15 -15.87
CA ILE A 113 -13.08 0.99 -15.05
C ILE A 113 -11.57 1.13 -15.17
N ARG A 114 -11.13 2.14 -15.95
CA ARG A 114 -9.73 2.54 -16.03
C ARG A 114 -9.46 3.55 -14.93
N ASN A 115 -8.56 3.20 -14.02
CA ASN A 115 -8.06 4.02 -12.91
C ASN A 115 -9.03 4.15 -11.71
N ARG A 116 -8.75 3.41 -10.63
CA ARG A 116 -9.34 3.64 -9.30
C ARG A 116 -8.81 4.97 -8.72
N MET A 117 -9.32 6.11 -9.21
CA MET A 117 -9.51 7.32 -8.43
C MET A 117 -11.02 7.59 -8.27
N GLY A 118 -11.74 6.55 -7.80
CA GLY A 118 -13.21 6.46 -7.73
C GLY A 118 -13.90 6.50 -9.11
N PRO A 119 -15.17 6.07 -9.27
CA PRO A 119 -16.10 5.37 -8.36
C PRO A 119 -16.60 4.02 -8.96
N LEU A 120 -16.52 2.89 -8.23
CA LEU A 120 -17.38 1.66 -8.32
C LEU A 120 -16.79 0.55 -7.37
N PRO A 121 -17.54 -0.50 -6.94
CA PRO A 121 -17.66 -0.90 -5.53
C PRO A 121 -16.83 -2.14 -5.09
N GLY A 122 -16.36 -2.17 -3.83
CA GLY A 122 -15.97 -3.42 -3.15
C GLY A 122 -15.12 -3.27 -1.88
N ALA A 123 -14.10 -2.41 -1.94
CA ALA A 123 -13.18 -2.11 -0.86
C ALA A 123 -12.37 -0.85 -1.19
N CYS A 124 -11.57 -0.40 -0.22
CA CYS A 124 -10.62 0.68 -0.42
C CYS A 124 -9.42 0.21 -1.26
N ALA A 125 -8.97 1.04 -2.21
CA ALA A 125 -7.77 0.76 -3.01
C ALA A 125 -6.48 0.89 -2.17
N GLY A 126 -6.57 1.49 -0.98
CA GLY A 126 -5.46 1.66 -0.08
C GLY A 126 -5.88 1.60 1.39
N PHE A 127 -4.96 1.15 2.24
CA PHE A 127 -5.12 1.09 3.69
C PHE A 127 -3.85 1.58 4.36
N THR A 128 -4.00 2.47 5.34
CA THR A 128 -2.89 3.08 6.07
C THR A 128 -3.06 2.87 7.57
N ASP A 129 -1.99 2.45 8.24
CA ASP A 129 -1.84 2.45 9.69
C ASP A 129 -0.79 3.48 10.08
N CYS A 130 -1.26 4.65 10.51
CA CYS A 130 -0.42 5.73 11.04
C CYS A 130 -0.28 5.70 12.57
N TRP A 131 -0.80 4.67 13.24
CA TRP A 131 -0.92 4.63 14.70
C TRP A 131 0.09 3.70 15.35
N THR A 132 0.51 2.66 14.65
CA THR A 132 1.59 1.82 15.13
C THR A 132 2.95 2.41 14.77
N ALA A 133 3.97 1.98 15.50
CA ALA A 133 5.36 2.32 15.19
C ALA A 133 5.85 1.74 13.85
N TYR A 134 5.00 0.98 13.15
CA TYR A 134 5.33 0.32 11.89
C TYR A 134 4.90 1.11 10.66
N GLY A 135 4.04 2.14 10.79
CA GLY A 135 3.65 3.01 9.68
C GLY A 135 3.36 2.25 8.39
N ILE A 136 2.23 1.56 8.32
CA ILE A 136 1.95 0.63 7.23
C ILE A 136 1.10 1.33 6.17
N ASP A 137 1.43 1.14 4.89
CA ASP A 137 0.54 1.46 3.79
C ASP A 137 0.39 0.21 2.89
N VAL A 138 -0.84 -0.10 2.47
CA VAL A 138 -1.14 -1.21 1.58
C VAL A 138 -1.97 -0.69 0.42
N ALA A 139 -1.48 -0.83 -0.81
CA ALA A 139 -2.17 -0.39 -2.02
C ALA A 139 -2.48 -1.56 -2.95
N PHE A 140 -3.71 -1.64 -3.47
CA PHE A 140 -4.18 -2.71 -4.35
C PHE A 140 -4.44 -2.20 -5.77
N THR A 141 -4.21 -3.04 -6.78
CA THR A 141 -4.66 -2.75 -8.15
C THR A 141 -6.18 -2.73 -8.27
N PRO A 142 -6.75 -2.14 -9.35
CA PRO A 142 -8.18 -2.12 -9.60
C PRO A 142 -8.91 -3.47 -9.57
N ASP A 143 -8.21 -4.55 -9.88
CA ASP A 143 -8.73 -5.92 -9.92
C ASP A 143 -8.32 -6.74 -8.68
N ASP A 144 -7.64 -6.12 -7.71
CA ASP A 144 -7.06 -6.74 -6.51
C ASP A 144 -6.06 -7.88 -6.82
N ALA A 145 -5.56 -7.99 -8.05
CA ALA A 145 -4.59 -9.00 -8.45
C ALA A 145 -3.21 -8.76 -7.82
N HIS A 146 -2.83 -7.50 -7.70
CA HIS A 146 -1.55 -7.08 -7.15
C HIS A 146 -1.71 -6.20 -5.92
N ARG A 147 -0.73 -6.27 -5.02
CA ARG A 147 -0.64 -5.35 -3.88
C ARG A 147 0.78 -4.90 -3.59
N ALA A 148 0.88 -3.67 -3.12
CA ALA A 148 2.11 -3.07 -2.62
C ALA A 148 1.96 -2.81 -1.12
N VAL A 149 3.00 -3.14 -0.35
CA VAL A 149 3.03 -2.99 1.10
C VAL A 149 4.25 -2.16 1.48
N HIS A 150 4.00 -0.99 2.05
CA HIS A 150 4.98 -0.15 2.70
C HIS A 150 5.00 -0.43 4.20
N VAL A 151 6.19 -0.56 4.77
CA VAL A 151 6.38 -0.64 6.22
C VAL A 151 7.47 0.35 6.62
N LEU A 152 7.12 1.29 7.51
CA LEU A 152 8.05 2.26 8.06
C LEU A 152 9.05 1.60 9.02
N HIS A 153 10.32 1.89 8.79
CA HIS A 153 11.43 1.55 9.67
C HIS A 153 11.67 2.68 10.70
N PRO A 154 12.07 2.39 11.95
CA PRO A 154 12.35 3.40 12.97
C PRO A 154 13.41 4.43 12.59
N SER A 155 14.29 4.09 11.64
CA SER A 155 15.26 5.05 11.09
C SER A 155 14.64 6.10 10.17
N GLY A 156 13.31 6.10 9.98
CA GLY A 156 12.60 6.95 9.02
C GLY A 156 12.72 6.47 7.56
N ARG A 157 13.16 5.23 7.34
CA ARG A 157 13.23 4.63 5.98
C ARG A 157 11.96 3.83 5.72
N CYS A 158 11.45 3.86 4.50
CA CYS A 158 10.37 2.97 4.10
C CYS A 158 10.91 1.68 3.45
N MET A 159 10.24 0.57 3.74
CA MET A 159 10.49 -0.73 3.13
C MET A 159 9.29 -1.09 2.26
N LEU A 160 9.52 -1.49 1.01
CA LEU A 160 8.47 -1.80 0.05
C LEU A 160 8.51 -3.27 -0.39
N TRP A 161 7.33 -3.90 -0.44
CA TRP A 161 7.09 -5.17 -1.10
C TRP A 161 5.99 -5.01 -2.14
N VAL A 162 6.12 -5.71 -3.27
CA VAL A 162 5.05 -5.87 -4.25
C VAL A 162 4.83 -7.38 -4.43
N ASP A 163 3.62 -7.85 -4.11
CA ASP A 163 3.26 -9.27 -4.11
C ASP A 163 4.28 -10.18 -3.39
N GLY A 164 4.80 -9.70 -2.26
CA GLY A 164 5.75 -10.42 -1.42
C GLY A 164 7.20 -10.30 -1.87
N VAL A 165 7.47 -9.66 -3.00
CA VAL A 165 8.83 -9.41 -3.49
C VAL A 165 9.34 -8.10 -2.95
N ARG A 166 10.52 -8.13 -2.32
CA ARG A 166 11.15 -6.92 -1.79
C ARG A 166 11.65 -6.03 -2.93
N VAL A 167 11.29 -4.75 -2.89
CA VAL A 167 11.58 -3.79 -3.96
C VAL A 167 12.61 -2.76 -3.50
N ALA A 168 13.60 -2.49 -4.36
CA ALA A 168 14.60 -1.43 -4.21
C ALA A 168 15.31 -1.41 -2.84
N GLU A 169 15.86 -2.55 -2.42
CA GLU A 169 16.63 -2.66 -1.18
C GLU A 169 17.79 -1.65 -1.15
N GLY A 170 17.88 -0.89 -0.06
CA GLY A 170 18.92 0.13 0.14
C GLY A 170 18.55 1.53 -0.36
N ALA A 171 17.52 1.68 -1.19
CA ALA A 171 17.00 2.98 -1.57
C ALA A 171 16.24 3.65 -0.40
N ALA A 172 16.31 4.97 -0.31
CA ALA A 172 15.42 5.74 0.55
C ALA A 172 14.13 5.99 -0.23
N LEU A 173 13.05 5.32 0.15
CA LEU A 173 11.75 5.37 -0.52
C LEU A 173 10.76 6.24 0.26
N GLU A 174 9.86 6.90 -0.47
CA GLU A 174 8.68 7.55 0.10
C GLU A 174 7.79 6.56 0.84
N HIS A 175 6.98 7.09 1.76
CA HIS A 175 6.14 6.28 2.63
C HIS A 175 4.92 5.67 1.92
N SER A 176 4.63 6.12 0.70
CA SER A 176 3.56 5.60 -0.15
C SER A 176 3.94 5.74 -1.62
N GLY A 177 3.29 4.91 -2.45
CA GLY A 177 3.37 4.96 -3.90
C GLY A 177 1.99 4.80 -4.53
N TYR A 178 1.95 4.51 -5.83
CA TYR A 178 0.71 4.30 -6.56
C TYR A 178 0.88 3.28 -7.69
N TRP A 179 -0.25 2.64 -8.04
CA TRP A 179 -0.36 1.82 -9.23
C TRP A 179 -0.58 2.74 -10.44
N ALA A 180 0.37 2.77 -11.37
CA ALA A 180 0.24 3.57 -12.60
C ALA A 180 -0.73 2.93 -13.61
N ASP A 181 -0.89 1.61 -13.54
CA ASP A 181 -1.92 0.78 -14.15
C ASP A 181 -2.03 -0.54 -13.34
N GLU A 182 -2.66 -1.58 -13.88
CA GLU A 182 -2.74 -2.90 -13.24
C GLU A 182 -1.40 -3.66 -13.15
N ARG A 183 -0.30 -3.12 -13.67
CA ARG A 183 1.00 -3.82 -13.80
C ARG A 183 2.14 -3.11 -13.08
N PHE A 184 2.17 -1.78 -13.08
CA PHE A 184 3.31 -1.00 -12.61
C PHE A 184 3.02 -0.31 -11.29
N TYR A 185 3.77 -0.67 -10.24
CA TYR A 185 3.81 0.09 -8.99
C TYR A 185 4.94 1.11 -9.02
N VAL A 186 4.64 2.34 -8.62
CA VAL A 186 5.57 3.47 -8.69
C VAL A 186 5.69 4.11 -7.31
N VAL A 187 6.93 4.33 -6.88
CA VAL A 187 7.24 5.06 -5.64
C VAL A 187 8.40 6.02 -5.89
N GLN A 188 8.34 7.20 -5.29
CA GLN A 188 9.45 8.15 -5.32
C GLN A 188 10.58 7.70 -4.38
N ALA A 189 11.81 8.01 -4.76
CA ALA A 189 13.01 7.72 -3.98
C ALA A 189 13.93 8.93 -3.94
N ALA A 190 14.86 8.94 -2.99
CA ALA A 190 15.90 9.96 -2.91
C ALA A 190 16.66 10.04 -4.25
N GLY A 191 16.87 11.27 -4.73
CA GLY A 191 17.59 11.54 -5.97
C GLY A 191 19.09 11.27 -5.90
N PRO A 192 19.79 11.40 -7.04
CA PRO A 192 21.24 11.25 -7.10
C PRO A 192 21.96 12.38 -6.35
N ARG A 193 22.89 12.00 -5.45
CA ARG A 193 23.72 12.93 -4.63
C ARG A 193 24.48 13.98 -5.43
N ASN A 194 24.84 13.64 -6.65
CA ASN A 194 25.67 14.42 -7.55
C ASN A 194 24.86 15.22 -8.59
N HIS A 195 23.53 15.25 -8.48
CA HIS A 195 22.73 16.09 -9.36
C HIS A 195 23.04 17.58 -9.10
N PRO A 196 23.27 18.42 -10.14
CA PRO A 196 23.71 19.80 -9.96
C PRO A 196 22.71 20.66 -9.20
N GLU A 197 21.42 20.36 -9.31
CA GLU A 197 20.35 21.07 -8.60
C GLU A 197 20.00 20.46 -7.24
N GLN A 198 20.72 19.42 -6.80
CA GLN A 198 20.44 18.75 -5.53
C GLN A 198 20.78 19.65 -4.34
N HIS A 199 19.82 19.82 -3.46
CA HIS A 199 20.00 20.39 -2.13
C HIS A 199 19.12 19.67 -1.11
N ILE A 200 19.42 19.91 0.17
CA ILE A 200 18.60 19.42 1.27
C ILE A 200 17.31 20.23 1.29
N ALA A 201 16.16 19.56 1.19
CA ALA A 201 14.84 20.17 1.30
C ALA A 201 14.15 19.72 2.60
N MET A 202 13.25 20.55 3.11
CA MET A 202 12.35 20.15 4.20
C MET A 202 11.15 19.42 3.59
N GLY A 203 10.94 18.15 3.97
CA GLY A 203 9.99 17.26 3.29
C GLY A 203 10.67 16.37 2.25
N ASN A 204 9.89 15.54 1.54
CA ASN A 204 10.32 14.69 0.40
C ASN A 204 11.65 13.95 0.63
N LEU A 205 11.70 13.06 1.63
CA LEU A 205 12.91 12.31 2.03
C LEU A 205 14.14 13.15 2.42
N GLY A 206 14.04 14.49 2.45
CA GLY A 206 15.17 15.40 2.60
C GLY A 206 15.82 15.85 1.28
N TRP A 207 15.19 15.58 0.13
CA TRP A 207 15.74 15.79 -1.22
C TRP A 207 14.79 16.65 -2.06
N ASN A 208 15.31 17.62 -2.80
CA ASN A 208 14.51 18.38 -3.75
C ASN A 208 14.41 17.70 -5.13
N ILE A 209 15.47 17.02 -5.58
CA ILE A 209 15.44 16.19 -6.79
C ILE A 209 15.26 14.73 -6.36
N LEU A 210 14.34 14.05 -7.03
CA LEU A 210 13.88 12.71 -6.70
C LEU A 210 14.09 11.75 -7.88
N SER A 211 14.20 10.48 -7.54
CA SER A 211 14.17 9.37 -8.49
C SER A 211 12.82 8.66 -8.45
N LEU A 212 12.53 7.86 -9.46
CA LEU A 212 11.39 6.95 -9.47
C LEU A 212 11.84 5.50 -9.38
N VAL A 213 11.24 4.74 -8.48
CA VAL A 213 11.32 3.28 -8.49
C VAL A 213 10.04 2.75 -9.11
N VAL A 214 10.20 1.96 -10.17
CA VAL A 214 9.11 1.37 -10.94
C VAL A 214 9.24 -0.14 -10.86
N HIS A 215 8.24 -0.79 -10.27
CA HIS A 215 8.16 -2.25 -10.21
C HIS A 215 7.11 -2.77 -11.20
N ASP A 216 7.54 -3.63 -12.10
CA ASP A 216 6.68 -4.38 -13.02
C ASP A 216 6.26 -5.68 -12.36
N ALA A 217 5.04 -5.71 -11.81
CA ALA A 217 4.53 -6.86 -11.06
C ALA A 217 4.33 -8.10 -11.94
N ALA A 218 4.01 -7.91 -13.23
CA ALA A 218 3.81 -9.01 -14.16
C ALA A 218 5.13 -9.71 -14.53
N ARG A 219 6.25 -8.99 -14.51
CA ARG A 219 7.59 -9.54 -14.76
C ARG A 219 8.41 -9.80 -13.50
N VAL A 220 7.97 -9.26 -12.37
CA VAL A 220 8.73 -9.25 -11.11
C VAL A 220 10.10 -8.57 -11.32
N THR A 221 10.10 -7.40 -11.95
CA THR A 221 11.34 -6.62 -12.21
C THR A 221 11.22 -5.21 -11.67
N THR A 222 12.33 -4.68 -11.14
CA THR A 222 12.39 -3.33 -10.58
C THR A 222 13.37 -2.49 -11.38
N ARG A 223 12.98 -1.26 -11.72
CA ARG A 223 13.85 -0.26 -12.35
C ARG A 223 13.90 0.99 -11.47
N VAL A 224 15.09 1.53 -11.28
CA VAL A 224 15.27 2.86 -10.68
C VAL A 224 15.58 3.83 -11.80
N LEU A 225 14.75 4.86 -11.94
CA LEU A 225 14.90 5.92 -12.91
C LEU A 225 15.45 7.13 -12.17
N GLU A 226 16.72 7.42 -12.42
CA GLU A 226 17.37 8.62 -11.92
C GLU A 226 17.24 9.75 -12.97
N PRO A 227 17.01 11.01 -12.53
CA PRO A 227 17.06 12.16 -13.41
C PRO A 227 18.49 12.41 -13.90
N GLU A 228 18.61 12.77 -15.18
CA GLU A 228 19.84 13.33 -15.75
C GLU A 228 20.08 14.74 -15.21
N ALA A 229 21.30 15.26 -15.37
CA ALA A 229 21.71 16.58 -14.84
C ALA A 229 20.85 17.76 -15.33
N THR A 230 20.12 17.60 -16.44
CA THR A 230 19.21 18.61 -17.02
C THR A 230 17.75 18.40 -16.64
N GLN A 231 17.43 17.40 -15.82
CA GLN A 231 16.05 17.00 -15.50
C GLN A 231 15.70 17.39 -14.06
N THR A 232 14.76 18.31 -13.91
CA THR A 232 14.37 18.85 -12.60
C THR A 232 13.18 18.08 -12.02
N TRP A 233 13.42 16.80 -11.68
CA TRP A 233 12.38 15.92 -11.12
C TRP A 233 12.13 16.21 -9.65
N THR A 234 11.25 17.16 -9.35
CA THR A 234 10.95 17.58 -7.97
C THR A 234 9.83 16.79 -7.30
N SER A 235 8.88 16.31 -8.11
CA SER A 235 7.82 15.39 -7.69
C SER A 235 7.46 14.51 -8.88
N PRO A 236 8.40 13.68 -9.36
CA PRO A 236 8.21 13.01 -10.63
C PRO A 236 7.02 12.05 -10.55
N VAL A 237 6.30 11.95 -11.66
CA VAL A 237 5.20 11.02 -11.84
C VAL A 237 5.39 10.24 -13.14
N LEU A 238 5.08 8.97 -13.09
CA LEU A 238 4.99 8.08 -14.24
C LEU A 238 3.52 7.86 -14.63
N ARG A 239 3.23 7.99 -15.92
CA ARG A 239 1.95 7.63 -16.55
C ARG A 239 2.18 6.55 -17.60
N VAL A 240 1.24 5.63 -17.75
CA VAL A 240 1.26 4.61 -18.80
C VAL A 240 0.42 5.10 -19.96
N ASP A 241 1.02 5.20 -21.16
CA ASP A 241 0.33 5.51 -22.40
C ASP A 241 0.55 4.38 -23.40
N GLY A 242 -0.45 3.51 -23.56
CA GLY A 242 -0.40 2.36 -24.46
C GLY A 242 0.76 1.41 -24.17
N ARG A 243 1.86 1.57 -24.93
CA ARG A 243 3.09 0.75 -24.80
C ARG A 243 4.30 1.56 -24.33
N THR A 244 4.06 2.71 -23.73
CA THR A 244 5.13 3.58 -23.22
C THR A 244 4.86 3.99 -21.78
N LEU A 245 5.94 4.10 -21.02
CA LEU A 245 5.96 4.75 -19.71
C LEU A 245 6.49 6.18 -19.91
N CYS A 246 5.67 7.16 -19.55
CA CYS A 246 5.99 8.57 -19.69
C CYS A 246 6.28 9.15 -18.31
N VAL A 247 7.48 9.67 -18.11
CA VAL A 247 7.90 10.31 -16.86
C VAL A 247 7.79 11.83 -17.01
N TYR A 248 7.12 12.44 -16.05
CA TYR A 248 6.96 13.89 -15.93
C TYR A 248 7.68 14.38 -14.67
N PRO A 249 8.27 15.58 -14.70
CA PRO A 249 9.02 16.12 -13.56
C PRO A 249 8.14 16.46 -12.35
N ASP A 250 6.86 16.75 -12.58
CA ASP A 250 5.88 17.17 -11.58
C ASP A 250 4.45 16.70 -11.96
N PRO A 251 3.56 16.37 -10.99
CA PRO A 251 2.17 16.01 -11.27
C PRO A 251 1.34 17.10 -11.96
N GLU A 252 1.68 18.38 -11.78
CA GLU A 252 0.98 19.53 -12.37
C GLU A 252 1.28 19.70 -13.86
N ALA A 253 2.20 18.90 -14.42
CA ALA A 253 2.40 18.83 -15.86
C ALA A 253 1.06 18.49 -16.54
N GLY A 254 0.53 19.48 -17.26
CA GLY A 254 -0.73 19.38 -18.00
C GLY A 254 -0.71 18.24 -19.02
N GLU A 255 -1.87 17.83 -19.50
CA GLU A 255 -2.00 16.70 -20.44
C GLU A 255 -1.19 16.91 -21.74
N ASP A 256 -1.00 18.16 -22.15
CA ASP A 256 -0.24 18.54 -23.36
C ASP A 256 1.27 18.73 -23.11
N ALA A 257 1.73 18.66 -21.86
CA ALA A 257 3.16 18.82 -21.56
C ALA A 257 3.95 17.62 -22.11
N PRO A 258 5.11 17.83 -22.77
CA PRO A 258 5.95 16.72 -23.18
C PRO A 258 6.53 16.02 -21.94
N PRO A 259 6.62 14.67 -21.92
CA PRO A 259 7.32 13.96 -20.87
C PRO A 259 8.83 14.18 -20.97
N ASP A 260 9.50 14.24 -19.82
CA ASP A 260 10.96 14.32 -19.72
C ASP A 260 11.64 13.04 -20.21
N ARG A 261 10.96 11.90 -20.05
CA ARG A 261 11.46 10.60 -20.49
C ARG A 261 10.31 9.71 -20.97
N VAL A 262 10.55 9.03 -22.09
CA VAL A 262 9.64 8.01 -22.63
C VAL A 262 10.40 6.69 -22.68
N LEU A 263 9.85 5.66 -22.04
CA LEU A 263 10.44 4.32 -21.98
C LEU A 263 9.50 3.31 -22.63
N PRO A 264 10.01 2.33 -23.41
CA PRO A 264 9.17 1.29 -23.96
C PRO A 264 8.68 0.33 -22.85
N VAL A 265 7.40 -0.03 -22.92
CA VAL A 265 6.84 -1.16 -22.16
C VAL A 265 7.12 -2.43 -22.92
N GLU A 266 7.88 -3.34 -22.29
CA GLU A 266 8.11 -4.64 -22.88
C GLU A 266 6.80 -5.46 -22.94
N PRO A 267 6.45 -6.06 -24.09
CA PRO A 267 5.27 -6.91 -24.24
C PRO A 267 5.39 -8.16 -23.39
N LEU A 268 4.35 -8.55 -22.64
CA LEU A 268 4.38 -9.79 -21.85
C LEU A 268 4.78 -11.00 -22.72
N PRO A 269 5.55 -11.96 -22.18
CA PRO A 269 5.81 -13.20 -22.89
C PRO A 269 4.47 -13.83 -23.27
N SER A 270 4.36 -14.26 -24.53
CA SER A 270 3.15 -14.98 -24.97
C SER A 270 3.00 -16.23 -24.10
N PRO A 271 1.78 -16.58 -23.65
CA PRO A 271 1.59 -17.87 -23.00
C PRO A 271 2.14 -18.92 -23.96
N CYS A 272 3.07 -19.73 -23.48
CA CYS A 272 3.57 -20.86 -24.26
C CYS A 272 2.34 -21.62 -24.71
N LYS A 273 2.06 -21.63 -26.02
CA LYS A 273 1.03 -22.52 -26.56
C LYS A 273 1.50 -23.90 -26.13
N GLY A 274 0.80 -24.50 -25.17
CA GLY A 274 1.01 -25.89 -24.84
C GLY A 274 0.94 -26.64 -26.17
N GLU A 275 2.01 -27.34 -26.50
CA GLU A 275 1.96 -28.34 -27.54
C GLU A 275 0.96 -29.39 -27.04
N ASP A 276 -0.28 -29.29 -27.52
CA ASP A 276 -1.27 -30.35 -27.40
C ASP A 276 -0.63 -31.62 -27.98
N SER A 277 -0.27 -32.54 -27.09
CA SER A 277 0.10 -33.92 -27.42
C SER A 277 -1.07 -34.84 -27.08
#